data_AF-A0A7R9CSX4-F1
#
_entry.id   AF-A0A7R9CSX4-F1
#
_cell.length_a   1.000
_cell.length_b   1.000
_cell.length_c   1.000
_cell.angle_alpha   90.00
_cell.angle_beta   90.00
_cell.angle_gamma   90.00
#
_symmetry.space_group_name_H-M   'P 1'
#
loop_
_entity.id
_entity.type
_entity.pdbx_description
1 polymer ?
#
loop_
_entity_poly.entity_id
_entity_poly.type
_entity_poly.pdbx_seq_one_letter_code
_entity_poly.pdbx_strand_id
1 'polypeptide(L)'
;MWRHFLRLKSSEPIDSVLPLIVHLGEVSALEERLSEMSLYWGQAFDYLVKYNSGLCLNCGLTVPWASGSIGITWSSIGALAVKGLGPQETLKLLMKYSDKIKPGELDARFYQSCIFSAIIDNHATGLRDKVVNMVHGKLENSSSSTALISTKVAPTLQEALLVDLEKAPQLVSHHQDHHWGARVEFKTGVCPCCTLPLDTTVLLHDGGLTVFRCGHAYHTVCIRHRQPSLLCLVCEKLGIKQRELAVA
;
A
#
# COMPACT_ATOMS: atom_id res chain seq x y z
N MET A 1 23.89 3.91 14.47
CA MET A 1 23.99 3.50 15.89
C MET A 1 22.86 2.55 16.28
N TRP A 2 21.58 2.97 16.24
CA TRP A 2 20.46 2.10 16.64
C TRP A 2 20.26 0.81 15.82
N ARG A 3 20.59 0.81 14.52
CA ARG A 3 20.63 -0.41 13.70
C ARG A 3 21.68 -1.43 14.18
N HIS A 4 22.83 -0.97 14.66
CA HIS A 4 23.84 -1.85 15.26
C HIS A 4 23.37 -2.37 16.62
N PHE A 5 22.67 -1.55 17.39
CA PHE A 5 22.05 -1.98 18.65
C PHE A 5 21.00 -3.07 18.43
N LEU A 6 20.14 -2.95 17.40
CA LEU A 6 19.21 -4.03 17.02
C LEU A 6 19.93 -5.34 16.69
N ARG A 7 21.06 -5.28 15.97
CA ARG A 7 21.87 -6.48 15.68
C ARG A 7 22.46 -7.12 16.93
N LEU A 8 22.83 -6.33 17.93
CA LEU A 8 23.33 -6.83 19.21
C LEU A 8 22.22 -7.49 20.05
N LYS A 9 20.96 -7.12 19.80
CA LYS A 9 19.76 -7.68 20.45
C LYS A 9 19.09 -8.78 19.63
N SER A 10 19.77 -9.37 18.67
CA SER A 10 19.21 -10.43 17.81
C SER A 10 18.76 -11.67 18.60
N SER A 11 19.37 -11.93 19.76
CA SER A 11 19.02 -13.02 20.66
C SER A 11 17.90 -12.69 21.65
N GLU A 12 17.47 -11.43 21.75
CA GLU A 12 16.38 -11.06 22.65
C GLU A 12 15.01 -11.46 22.06
N PRO A 13 14.02 -11.81 22.91
CA PRO A 13 12.65 -12.10 22.49
C PRO A 13 12.05 -11.00 21.60
N ILE A 14 11.24 -11.40 20.60
CA ILE A 14 10.75 -10.48 19.56
C ILE A 14 9.96 -9.31 20.15
N ASP A 15 9.15 -9.53 21.19
CA ASP A 15 8.35 -8.51 21.88
C ASP A 15 9.20 -7.37 22.46
N SER A 16 10.41 -7.67 22.93
CA SER A 16 11.33 -6.68 23.50
C SER A 16 11.99 -5.78 22.44
N VAL A 17 12.13 -6.26 21.20
CA VAL A 17 12.80 -5.53 20.11
C VAL A 17 11.84 -5.02 19.03
N LEU A 18 10.61 -5.55 18.98
CA LEU A 18 9.58 -5.18 18.02
C LEU A 18 9.28 -3.68 17.96
N PRO A 19 9.19 -2.93 19.09
CA PRO A 19 9.01 -1.48 19.03
C PRO A 19 10.13 -0.81 18.24
N LEU A 20 11.38 -1.23 18.45
CA LEU A 20 12.55 -0.66 17.78
C LEU A 20 12.59 -1.03 16.29
N ILE A 21 12.24 -2.28 15.94
CA ILE A 21 12.16 -2.73 14.55
C ILE A 21 11.13 -1.90 13.77
N VAL A 22 9.93 -1.72 14.34
CA VAL A 22 8.86 -0.88 13.76
C VAL A 22 9.33 0.57 13.64
N HIS A 23 9.94 1.11 14.71
CA HIS A 23 10.38 2.49 14.77
C HIS A 23 11.46 2.84 13.74
N LEU A 24 12.38 1.91 13.49
CA LEU A 24 13.53 2.09 12.59
C LEU A 24 13.26 1.62 11.17
N GLY A 25 12.09 1.02 10.91
CA GLY A 25 11.74 0.51 9.58
C GLY A 25 12.62 -0.64 9.11
N GLU A 26 13.14 -1.46 10.03
CA GLU A 26 14.00 -2.60 9.70
C GLU A 26 13.17 -3.80 9.22
N VAL A 27 12.64 -3.70 8.00
CA VAL A 27 11.80 -4.73 7.37
C VAL A 27 12.49 -6.09 7.37
N SER A 28 13.78 -6.14 7.00
CA SER A 28 14.56 -7.39 6.96
C SER A 28 14.70 -8.04 8.34
N ALA A 29 14.87 -7.25 9.40
CA ALA A 29 14.97 -7.79 10.76
C ALA A 29 13.65 -8.41 11.24
N LEU A 30 12.51 -7.85 10.81
CA LEU A 30 11.20 -8.44 11.06
C LEU A 30 10.98 -9.72 10.24
N GLU A 31 11.45 -9.70 8.99
CA GLU A 31 11.35 -10.81 8.06
C GLU A 31 12.13 -12.05 8.52
N GLU A 32 13.36 -11.87 8.98
CA GLU A 32 14.20 -12.94 9.56
C GLU A 32 13.54 -13.63 10.76
N ARG A 33 12.59 -12.96 11.42
CA ARG A 33 11.92 -13.40 12.66
C ARG A 33 10.43 -13.70 12.47
N LEU A 34 9.97 -13.90 11.23
CA LEU A 34 8.55 -14.16 10.93
C LEU A 34 7.96 -15.36 11.69
N SER A 35 8.75 -16.40 11.96
CA SER A 35 8.32 -17.57 12.73
C SER A 35 7.91 -17.22 14.17
N GLU A 36 8.50 -16.17 14.75
CA GLU A 36 8.20 -15.71 16.10
C GLU A 36 6.96 -14.80 16.14
N MET A 37 6.55 -14.23 15.00
CA MET A 37 5.55 -13.16 14.92
C MET A 37 4.09 -13.59 15.10
N SER A 38 3.80 -14.89 15.12
CA SER A 38 2.42 -15.42 15.10
C SER A 38 1.47 -14.77 16.12
N LEU A 39 1.95 -14.48 17.33
CA LEU A 39 1.18 -13.84 18.41
C LEU A 39 1.36 -12.30 18.49
N TYR A 40 2.34 -11.75 17.78
CA TYR A 40 2.77 -10.34 17.93
C TYR A 40 2.31 -9.43 16.81
N TRP A 41 1.61 -9.94 15.78
CA TRP A 41 1.12 -9.12 14.68
C TRP A 41 0.24 -7.96 15.13
N GLY A 42 -0.74 -8.20 16.02
CA GLY A 42 -1.58 -7.13 16.57
C GLY A 42 -0.76 -6.04 17.25
N GLN A 43 0.20 -6.44 18.09
CA GLN A 43 1.10 -5.51 18.76
C GLN A 43 1.97 -4.72 17.77
N ALA A 44 2.43 -5.35 16.70
CA ALA A 44 3.22 -4.69 15.66
C ALA A 44 2.41 -3.60 14.94
N PHE A 45 1.13 -3.86 14.64
CA PHE A 45 0.22 -2.85 14.08
C PHE A 45 -0.10 -1.74 15.09
N ASP A 46 -0.28 -2.06 16.38
CA ASP A 46 -0.47 -1.05 17.42
C ASP A 46 0.74 -0.11 17.53
N TYR A 47 1.95 -0.66 17.42
CA TYR A 47 3.18 0.15 17.36
C TYR A 47 3.25 1.02 16.12
N LEU A 48 2.83 0.52 14.96
CA LEU A 48 2.75 1.33 13.74
C LEU A 48 1.76 2.49 13.90
N VAL A 49 0.60 2.26 14.51
CA VAL A 49 -0.37 3.32 14.80
C VAL A 49 0.23 4.38 15.72
N LYS A 50 0.87 3.97 16.83
CA LYS A 50 1.55 4.89 17.76
C LYS A 50 2.65 5.69 17.06
N TYR A 51 3.45 5.04 16.21
CA TYR A 51 4.48 5.71 15.45
C TYR A 51 3.90 6.76 14.49
N ASN A 52 2.84 6.41 13.76
CA ASN A 52 2.14 7.30 12.83
C ASN A 52 1.39 8.45 13.52
N SER A 53 1.04 8.32 14.80
CA SER A 53 0.53 9.41 15.62
C SER A 53 1.62 10.35 16.16
N GLY A 54 2.88 10.12 15.78
CA GLY A 54 4.01 10.95 16.19
C GLY A 54 4.72 10.48 17.45
N LEU A 55 4.47 9.27 17.98
CA LEU A 55 5.12 8.81 19.21
C LEU A 55 6.43 8.06 18.92
N CYS A 56 7.47 8.38 19.70
CA CYS A 56 8.66 7.55 19.76
C CYS A 56 8.36 6.25 20.50
N LEU A 57 8.58 5.11 19.84
CA LEU A 57 8.30 3.80 20.43
C LEU A 57 9.32 3.36 21.49
N ASN A 58 10.42 4.11 21.63
CA ASN A 58 11.44 3.86 22.65
C ASN A 58 11.22 4.69 23.93
N CYS A 59 11.02 6.02 23.80
CA CYS A 59 10.90 6.92 24.96
C CYS A 59 9.50 7.46 25.20
N GLY A 60 8.53 7.20 24.31
CA GLY A 60 7.14 7.68 24.43
C GLY A 60 6.93 9.16 24.13
N LEU A 61 7.99 9.93 23.85
CA LEU A 61 7.87 11.35 23.52
C LEU A 61 7.23 11.56 22.14
N THR A 62 6.44 12.63 22.02
CA THR A 62 5.91 13.07 20.73
C THR A 62 7.03 13.73 19.93
N VAL A 63 7.26 13.23 18.72
CA VAL A 63 8.29 13.71 17.80
C VAL A 63 7.60 14.29 16.55
N PRO A 64 7.87 15.55 16.19
CA PRO A 64 7.44 16.11 14.92
C PRO A 64 8.32 15.50 13.82
N TRP A 65 7.92 14.33 13.30
CA TRP A 65 8.63 13.66 12.22
C TRP A 65 8.76 14.59 11.01
N ALA A 66 9.99 14.95 10.64
CA ALA A 66 10.24 15.62 9.36
C ALA A 66 9.87 14.70 8.18
N SER A 67 9.57 15.28 7.02
CA SER A 67 9.31 14.54 5.79
C SER A 67 10.43 13.53 5.50
N GLY A 68 10.09 12.25 5.33
CA GLY A 68 11.06 11.16 5.15
C GLY A 68 11.21 10.21 6.36
N SER A 69 10.15 10.02 7.15
CA SER A 69 10.13 9.20 8.36
C SER A 69 10.68 7.78 8.12
N ILE A 70 11.63 7.35 8.94
CA ILE A 70 12.45 6.12 8.76
C ILE A 70 11.71 4.84 9.17
N GLY A 71 10.59 4.94 9.88
CA GLY A 71 9.80 3.81 10.38
C GLY A 71 9.14 2.95 9.30
N ILE A 72 8.67 1.77 9.73
CA ILE A 72 8.03 0.80 8.86
C ILE A 72 6.73 1.37 8.28
N THR A 73 6.44 1.04 7.01
CA THR A 73 5.20 1.48 6.37
C THR A 73 4.10 0.43 6.50
N TRP A 74 2.84 0.84 6.32
CA TRP A 74 1.69 -0.07 6.25
C TRP A 74 1.84 -1.11 5.15
N SER A 75 2.31 -0.71 3.96
CA SER A 75 2.56 -1.62 2.86
C SER A 75 3.63 -2.66 3.19
N SER A 76 4.73 -2.22 3.82
CA SER A 76 5.84 -3.11 4.20
C SER A 76 5.43 -4.13 5.27
N ILE A 77 4.81 -3.67 6.36
CA ILE A 77 4.37 -4.58 7.43
C ILE A 77 3.23 -5.48 6.96
N GLY A 78 2.34 -4.96 6.09
CA GLY A 78 1.25 -5.71 5.48
C GLY A 78 1.77 -6.84 4.59
N ALA A 79 2.79 -6.58 3.76
CA ALA A 79 3.42 -7.62 2.94
C ALA A 79 4.06 -8.72 3.79
N LEU A 80 4.75 -8.36 4.87
CA LEU A 80 5.29 -9.34 5.83
C LEU A 80 4.19 -10.12 6.55
N ALA A 81 3.08 -9.48 6.91
CA ALA A 81 1.91 -10.15 7.47
C ALA A 81 1.30 -11.14 6.47
N VAL A 82 1.23 -10.79 5.18
CA VAL A 82 0.79 -11.74 4.13
C VAL A 82 1.71 -12.96 4.14
N LYS A 83 3.04 -12.80 4.21
CA LYS A 83 3.97 -13.94 4.29
C LYS A 83 3.67 -14.82 5.50
N GLY A 84 3.59 -14.24 6.70
CA GLY A 84 3.45 -14.97 7.96
C GLY A 84 2.05 -15.55 8.22
N LEU A 85 1.00 -14.77 8.03
CA LEU A 85 -0.40 -15.12 8.33
C LEU A 85 -1.19 -15.61 7.12
N GLY A 86 -0.79 -15.18 5.92
CA GLY A 86 -1.58 -15.35 4.71
C GLY A 86 -2.52 -14.18 4.43
N PRO A 87 -3.05 -14.10 3.21
CA PRO A 87 -3.80 -12.94 2.73
C PRO A 87 -5.10 -12.71 3.50
N GLN A 88 -5.86 -13.77 3.80
CA GLN A 88 -7.17 -13.65 4.45
C GLN A 88 -7.05 -13.13 5.89
N GLU A 89 -6.17 -13.75 6.69
CA GLU A 89 -5.95 -13.32 8.08
C GLU A 89 -5.30 -11.94 8.16
N THR A 90 -4.41 -11.60 7.21
CA THR A 90 -3.84 -10.26 7.11
C THR A 90 -4.90 -9.20 6.83
N LEU A 91 -5.82 -9.45 5.89
CA LEU A 91 -6.91 -8.53 5.61
C LEU A 91 -7.85 -8.37 6.80
N LYS A 92 -8.24 -9.46 7.47
CA LYS A 92 -9.04 -9.41 8.71
C LYS A 92 -8.38 -8.54 9.78
N LEU A 93 -7.06 -8.66 9.94
CA LEU A 93 -6.30 -7.87 10.88
C LEU A 93 -6.26 -6.40 10.49
N LEU A 94 -5.92 -6.08 9.24
CA LEU A 94 -5.88 -4.70 8.72
C LEU A 94 -7.24 -4.00 8.79
N MET A 95 -8.34 -4.73 8.59
CA MET A 95 -9.69 -4.16 8.73
C MET A 95 -9.95 -3.56 10.11
N LYS A 96 -9.36 -4.12 11.17
CA LYS A 96 -9.44 -3.56 12.55
C LYS A 96 -8.80 -2.18 12.67
N TYR A 97 -7.87 -1.85 11.77
CA TYR A 97 -7.14 -0.58 11.73
C TYR A 97 -7.56 0.31 10.55
N SER A 98 -8.66 -0.02 9.87
CA SER A 98 -9.06 0.66 8.62
C SER A 98 -9.31 2.17 8.78
N ASP A 99 -9.66 2.64 9.97
CA ASP A 99 -9.81 4.07 10.29
C ASP A 99 -8.47 4.78 10.52
N LYS A 100 -7.39 4.03 10.76
CA LYS A 100 -6.03 4.55 10.97
C LYS A 100 -5.17 4.53 9.71
N ILE A 101 -5.54 3.72 8.73
CA ILE A 101 -4.83 3.60 7.45
C ILE A 101 -5.33 4.70 6.51
N LYS A 102 -4.47 5.64 6.16
CA LYS A 102 -4.81 6.72 5.23
C LYS A 102 -4.83 6.22 3.79
N PRO A 103 -5.63 6.85 2.90
CA PRO A 103 -5.61 6.53 1.48
C PRO A 103 -4.20 6.55 0.90
N GLY A 104 -3.82 5.46 0.23
CA GLY A 104 -2.51 5.29 -0.39
C GLY A 104 -1.37 4.87 0.53
N GLU A 105 -1.62 4.54 1.81
CA GLU A 105 -0.62 3.92 2.69
C GLU A 105 -0.40 2.42 2.39
N LEU A 106 -1.37 1.80 1.72
CA LEU A 106 -1.27 0.48 1.09
C LEU A 106 -1.13 0.65 -0.42
N ASP A 107 -0.01 0.21 -0.98
CA ASP A 107 0.31 0.33 -2.39
C ASP A 107 -0.20 -0.86 -3.24
N ALA A 108 -0.09 -0.74 -4.56
CA ALA A 108 -0.52 -1.79 -5.49
C ALA A 108 0.18 -3.15 -5.22
N ARG A 109 1.44 -3.12 -4.78
CA ARG A 109 2.23 -4.33 -4.49
C ARG A 109 1.65 -5.10 -3.31
N PHE A 110 1.17 -4.40 -2.28
CA PHE A 110 0.46 -5.04 -1.18
C PHE A 110 -0.79 -5.80 -1.66
N TYR A 111 -1.63 -5.16 -2.49
CA TYR A 111 -2.84 -5.81 -3.01
C TYR A 111 -2.53 -6.98 -3.95
N GLN A 112 -1.54 -6.81 -4.83
CA GLN A 112 -1.04 -7.89 -5.69
C GLN A 112 -0.54 -9.06 -4.86
N SER A 113 0.25 -8.80 -3.81
CA SER A 113 0.70 -9.82 -2.88
C SER A 113 -0.46 -10.58 -2.25
N CYS A 114 -1.54 -9.90 -1.86
CA CYS A 114 -2.74 -10.56 -1.34
C CYS A 114 -3.41 -11.47 -2.39
N ILE A 115 -3.61 -10.97 -3.61
CA ILE A 115 -4.30 -11.70 -4.68
C ILE A 115 -3.50 -12.93 -5.11
N PHE A 116 -2.22 -12.75 -5.45
CA PHE A 116 -1.38 -13.85 -5.89
C PHE A 116 -1.11 -14.87 -4.78
N SER A 117 -0.98 -14.42 -3.52
CA SER A 117 -0.88 -15.34 -2.39
C SER A 117 -2.18 -16.13 -2.18
N ALA A 118 -3.35 -15.52 -2.37
CA ALA A 118 -4.62 -16.23 -2.22
C ALA A 118 -4.82 -17.28 -3.33
N ILE A 119 -4.43 -16.95 -4.56
CA ILE A 119 -4.45 -17.90 -5.68
C ILE A 119 -3.48 -19.05 -5.41
N ILE A 120 -2.22 -18.76 -5.06
CA ILE A 120 -1.23 -19.82 -4.88
C ILE A 120 -1.56 -20.71 -3.69
N ASP A 121 -2.06 -20.17 -2.58
CA ASP A 121 -2.42 -20.94 -1.39
C ASP A 121 -3.52 -21.99 -1.71
N ASN A 122 -4.38 -21.74 -2.71
CA ASN A 122 -5.39 -22.69 -3.17
C ASN A 122 -4.83 -23.82 -4.06
N HIS A 123 -3.63 -23.65 -4.62
CA HIS A 123 -3.04 -24.59 -5.58
C HIS A 123 -1.77 -25.29 -5.07
N ALA A 124 -0.98 -24.62 -4.23
CA ALA A 124 0.30 -25.11 -3.74
C ALA A 124 0.69 -24.47 -2.39
N THR A 125 1.04 -25.28 -1.41
CA THR A 125 1.51 -24.82 -0.10
C THR A 125 2.97 -24.39 -0.12
N GLY A 126 3.33 -23.37 0.67
CA GLY A 126 4.74 -22.99 0.91
C GLY A 126 5.40 -22.14 -0.18
N LEU A 127 4.63 -21.70 -1.20
CA LEU A 127 5.14 -20.80 -2.25
C LEU A 127 4.86 -19.31 -1.99
N ARG A 128 4.14 -19.00 -0.92
CA ARG A 128 3.70 -17.64 -0.58
C ARG A 128 4.86 -16.65 -0.49
N ASP A 129 5.92 -17.02 0.23
CA ASP A 129 7.09 -16.15 0.40
C ASP A 129 7.73 -15.79 -0.95
N LYS A 130 7.84 -16.76 -1.87
CA LYS A 130 8.38 -16.55 -3.22
C LYS A 130 7.52 -15.59 -4.03
N VAL A 131 6.19 -15.70 -3.91
CA VAL A 131 5.25 -14.80 -4.59
C VAL A 131 5.39 -13.37 -4.06
N VAL A 132 5.36 -13.20 -2.74
CA VAL A 132 5.51 -11.86 -2.14
C VAL A 132 6.88 -11.27 -2.48
N ASN A 133 7.95 -12.06 -2.45
CA ASN A 133 9.29 -11.64 -2.89
C ASN A 133 9.33 -11.26 -4.38
N MET A 134 8.60 -11.95 -5.24
CA MET A 134 8.52 -11.61 -6.66
C MET A 134 7.78 -10.27 -6.87
N VAL A 135 6.73 -10.00 -6.09
CA VAL A 135 5.96 -8.75 -6.16
C VAL A 135 6.73 -7.57 -5.57
N HIS A 136 7.48 -7.78 -4.48
CA HIS A 136 8.18 -6.72 -3.75
C HIS A 136 9.68 -6.60 -4.07
N GLY A 137 10.25 -7.56 -4.79
CA GLY A 137 11.66 -7.56 -5.19
C GLY A 137 11.99 -6.39 -6.10
N LYS A 138 13.13 -5.74 -5.85
CA LYS A 138 13.79 -4.95 -6.89
C LYS A 138 14.33 -5.94 -7.91
N LEU A 139 14.00 -5.73 -9.19
CA LEU A 139 14.71 -6.36 -10.32
C LEU A 139 16.18 -5.92 -10.27
N GLU A 140 16.98 -6.52 -9.41
CA GLU A 140 18.43 -6.38 -9.46
C GLU A 140 18.91 -7.29 -10.60
N ASN A 141 19.27 -6.64 -11.72
CA ASN A 141 20.03 -7.21 -12.84
C ASN A 141 19.36 -8.33 -13.65
N SER A 142 18.19 -8.09 -14.24
CA SER A 142 17.73 -8.89 -15.38
C SER A 142 16.91 -8.04 -16.33
N SER A 143 17.37 -7.91 -17.57
CA SER A 143 16.68 -7.35 -18.74
C SER A 143 15.42 -8.16 -19.17
N SER A 144 14.83 -8.89 -18.24
CA SER A 144 13.60 -9.64 -18.40
C SER A 144 12.73 -9.34 -17.19
N SER A 145 11.72 -8.49 -17.39
CA SER A 145 10.58 -8.40 -16.47
C SER A 145 10.07 -9.81 -16.27
N THR A 146 10.32 -10.39 -15.09
CA THR A 146 9.77 -11.70 -14.76
C THR A 146 8.29 -11.47 -14.52
N ALA A 147 7.50 -11.61 -15.59
CA ALA A 147 6.07 -11.41 -15.53
C ALA A 147 5.50 -12.37 -14.47
N LEU A 148 4.77 -11.82 -13.49
CA LEU A 148 4.00 -12.59 -12.49
C LEU A 148 3.02 -13.58 -13.15
N ILE A 149 2.70 -13.33 -14.41
CA ILE A 149 1.84 -14.15 -15.26
C ILE A 149 2.69 -14.75 -16.37
N SER A 150 2.62 -16.07 -16.53
CA SER A 150 3.28 -16.77 -17.64
C SER A 150 2.89 -16.15 -18.98
N THR A 151 3.84 -16.04 -19.91
CA THR A 151 3.58 -15.61 -21.31
C THR A 151 2.57 -16.49 -22.04
N LYS A 152 2.32 -17.71 -21.55
CA LYS A 152 1.27 -18.60 -22.06
C LYS A 152 -0.13 -18.27 -21.54
N VAL A 153 -0.22 -17.76 -20.31
CA VAL A 153 -1.49 -17.45 -19.62
C VAL A 153 -1.89 -15.99 -19.81
N ALA A 154 -0.91 -15.09 -20.02
CA ALA A 154 -1.16 -13.68 -20.24
C ALA A 154 -2.14 -13.39 -21.39
N PRO A 155 -2.05 -14.05 -22.57
CA PRO A 155 -3.01 -13.82 -23.65
C PRO A 155 -4.43 -14.25 -23.28
N THR A 156 -4.58 -15.42 -22.64
CA THR A 156 -5.89 -15.94 -22.20
C THR A 156 -6.52 -15.05 -21.14
N LEU A 157 -5.73 -14.58 -20.18
CA LEU A 157 -6.20 -13.64 -19.17
C LEU A 157 -6.57 -12.29 -19.80
N GLN A 158 -5.77 -11.80 -20.75
CA GLN A 158 -6.05 -10.55 -21.46
C GLN A 158 -7.34 -10.63 -22.27
N GLU A 159 -7.60 -11.77 -22.90
CA GLU A 159 -8.84 -12.04 -23.63
C GLU A 159 -10.05 -12.12 -22.69
N ALA A 160 -9.94 -12.86 -21.58
CA ALA A 160 -10.99 -12.92 -20.57
C ALA A 160 -11.30 -11.53 -19.99
N LEU A 161 -10.27 -10.75 -19.65
CA LEU A 161 -10.42 -9.37 -19.17
C LEU A 161 -11.02 -8.45 -20.24
N LEU A 162 -10.72 -8.66 -21.52
CA LEU A 162 -11.30 -7.88 -22.62
C LEU A 162 -12.79 -8.16 -22.78
N VAL A 163 -13.20 -9.42 -22.61
CA VAL A 163 -14.61 -9.82 -22.57
C VAL A 163 -15.30 -9.17 -21.38
N ASP A 164 -14.71 -9.25 -20.18
CA ASP A 164 -15.33 -8.74 -18.95
C ASP A 164 -15.39 -7.21 -18.88
N LEU A 165 -14.36 -6.52 -19.41
CA LEU A 165 -14.24 -5.07 -19.33
C LEU A 165 -14.80 -4.34 -20.56
N GLU A 166 -15.22 -5.09 -21.59
CA GLU A 166 -15.65 -4.59 -22.91
C GLU A 166 -14.63 -3.64 -23.59
N LYS A 167 -13.39 -3.66 -23.12
CA LYS A 167 -12.28 -2.85 -23.63
C LYS A 167 -10.98 -3.60 -23.41
N ALA A 168 -10.03 -3.41 -24.33
CA ALA A 168 -8.71 -3.98 -24.17
C ALA A 168 -8.10 -3.49 -22.84
N PRO A 169 -7.71 -4.40 -21.93
CA PRO A 169 -7.04 -3.98 -20.71
C PRO A 169 -5.73 -3.34 -21.15
N GLN A 170 -5.63 -2.03 -20.96
CA GLN A 170 -4.34 -1.36 -21.07
C GLN A 170 -3.50 -1.92 -19.93
N LEU A 171 -2.50 -2.75 -20.26
CA LEU A 171 -1.41 -3.06 -19.34
C LEU A 171 -0.79 -1.71 -19.02
N VAL A 172 -1.17 -1.17 -17.88
CA VAL A 172 -0.77 0.16 -17.43
C VAL A 172 0.75 0.12 -17.33
N SER A 173 1.40 0.74 -18.32
CA SER A 173 2.78 1.20 -18.21
C SER A 173 2.98 1.78 -16.82
N HIS A 174 4.10 1.45 -16.16
CA HIS A 174 4.46 1.72 -14.76
C HIS A 174 4.37 3.19 -14.28
N HIS A 175 3.74 4.09 -15.03
CA HIS A 175 3.41 5.45 -14.66
C HIS A 175 1.90 5.63 -14.59
N GLN A 176 1.26 5.31 -13.46
CA GLN A 176 0.11 6.08 -13.00
C GLN A 176 -0.29 5.70 -11.57
N ASP A 177 -0.35 6.73 -10.74
CA ASP A 177 -0.86 6.80 -9.38
C ASP A 177 -2.33 6.34 -9.27
N HIS A 178 -2.54 5.03 -9.33
CA HIS A 178 -3.84 4.45 -9.01
C HIS A 178 -3.90 4.21 -7.50
N HIS A 179 -4.69 5.02 -6.79
CA HIS A 179 -4.84 4.96 -5.35
C HIS A 179 -5.83 3.86 -4.93
N TRP A 180 -5.37 2.61 -4.97
CA TRP A 180 -6.13 1.47 -4.42
C TRP A 180 -6.32 1.65 -2.91
N GLY A 181 -7.55 1.43 -2.42
CA GLY A 181 -7.87 1.52 -0.99
C GLY A 181 -8.29 2.90 -0.48
N ALA A 182 -8.50 3.88 -1.35
CA ALA A 182 -9.18 5.12 -0.95
C ALA A 182 -10.69 4.88 -0.85
N ARG A 183 -11.26 5.06 0.34
CA ARG A 183 -12.73 5.08 0.51
C ARG A 183 -13.26 6.41 0.02
N VAL A 184 -14.07 6.37 -1.03
CA VAL A 184 -14.79 7.53 -1.53
C VAL A 184 -16.28 7.26 -1.40
N GLU A 185 -16.99 8.21 -0.81
CA GLU A 185 -18.44 8.26 -0.85
C GLU A 185 -18.90 8.53 -2.28
N PHE A 186 -19.03 7.47 -3.08
CA PHE A 186 -19.29 7.58 -4.51
C PHE A 186 -20.68 8.15 -4.82
N LYS A 187 -21.70 7.73 -4.07
CA LYS A 187 -23.11 8.13 -4.29
C LYS A 187 -23.47 9.50 -3.69
N THR A 188 -22.79 9.90 -2.62
CA THR A 188 -23.09 11.14 -1.88
C THR A 188 -22.01 12.20 -2.07
N GLY A 189 -20.84 11.83 -2.57
CA GLY A 189 -19.73 12.73 -2.79
C GLY A 189 -19.91 13.59 -4.04
N VAL A 190 -19.38 14.80 -3.98
CA VAL A 190 -19.39 15.78 -5.07
C VAL A 190 -17.97 16.10 -5.50
N CYS A 191 -17.77 16.29 -6.80
CA CYS A 191 -16.47 16.71 -7.33
C CYS A 191 -16.22 18.18 -7.01
N PRO A 192 -15.14 18.56 -6.29
CA PRO A 192 -14.87 19.97 -5.96
C PRO A 192 -14.55 20.86 -7.17
N CYS A 193 -14.27 20.28 -8.35
CA CYS A 193 -14.01 21.05 -9.58
C CYS A 193 -15.28 21.52 -10.27
N CYS A 194 -16.26 20.61 -10.43
CA CYS A 194 -17.49 20.86 -11.20
C CYS A 194 -18.75 20.87 -10.34
N THR A 195 -18.65 20.57 -9.05
CA THR A 195 -19.74 20.47 -8.07
C THR A 195 -20.80 19.40 -8.36
N LEU A 196 -20.62 18.60 -9.42
CA LEU A 196 -21.51 17.49 -9.75
C LEU A 196 -21.20 16.24 -8.91
N PRO A 197 -22.19 15.36 -8.70
CA PRO A 197 -22.00 14.07 -8.03
C PRO A 197 -20.88 13.24 -8.67
N LEU A 198 -20.09 12.53 -7.86
CA LEU A 198 -18.99 11.68 -8.33
C LEU A 198 -19.45 10.47 -9.13
N ASP A 199 -20.74 10.11 -9.06
CA ASP A 199 -21.35 9.03 -9.83
C ASP A 199 -21.96 9.49 -11.17
N THR A 200 -21.70 10.74 -11.59
CA THR A 200 -22.19 11.28 -12.87
C THR A 200 -21.62 10.47 -14.04
N THR A 201 -22.46 9.62 -14.63
CA THR A 201 -22.07 8.62 -15.65
C THR A 201 -21.29 9.22 -16.82
N VAL A 202 -21.78 10.32 -17.40
CA VAL A 202 -21.11 11.03 -18.50
C VAL A 202 -19.67 11.43 -18.17
N LEU A 203 -19.38 11.81 -16.93
CA LEU A 203 -18.04 12.27 -16.52
C LEU A 203 -17.10 11.12 -16.14
N LEU A 204 -17.65 9.91 -15.93
CA LEU A 204 -16.88 8.71 -15.63
C LEU A 204 -16.31 8.01 -16.88
N HIS A 205 -16.95 8.21 -18.04
CA HIS A 205 -16.48 7.63 -19.29
C HIS A 205 -15.09 8.15 -19.70
N ASP A 206 -14.76 9.40 -19.36
CA ASP A 206 -13.45 10.02 -19.63
C ASP A 206 -12.44 9.83 -18.48
N GLY A 207 -12.15 8.55 -18.18
CA GLY A 207 -11.07 8.18 -17.26
C GLY A 207 -11.46 8.09 -15.78
N GLY A 208 -12.76 8.04 -15.47
CA GLY A 208 -13.28 7.73 -14.13
C GLY A 208 -13.01 8.80 -13.08
N LEU A 209 -12.61 8.35 -11.89
CA LEU A 209 -12.31 9.23 -10.75
C LEU A 209 -10.82 9.22 -10.43
N THR A 210 -10.31 10.40 -10.06
CA THR A 210 -9.01 10.60 -9.46
C THR A 210 -9.19 10.90 -7.98
N VAL A 211 -8.54 10.13 -7.11
CA VAL A 211 -8.65 10.26 -5.65
C VAL A 211 -7.29 10.52 -5.06
N PHE A 212 -7.08 11.67 -4.43
CA PHE A 212 -5.80 12.01 -3.83
C PHE A 212 -5.55 11.27 -2.52
N ARG A 213 -4.29 11.17 -2.08
CA ARG A 213 -3.91 10.58 -0.78
C ARG A 213 -4.56 11.25 0.43
N CYS A 214 -4.98 12.51 0.29
CA CYS A 214 -5.76 13.21 1.31
C CYS A 214 -7.23 12.75 1.39
N GLY A 215 -7.68 11.87 0.49
CA GLY A 215 -9.05 11.37 0.40
C GLY A 215 -9.98 12.18 -0.50
N HIS A 216 -9.55 13.33 -1.05
CA HIS A 216 -10.39 14.12 -1.94
C HIS A 216 -10.48 13.49 -3.32
N ALA A 217 -11.70 13.37 -3.83
CA ALA A 217 -12.00 12.73 -5.12
C ALA A 217 -12.53 13.74 -6.13
N TYR A 218 -12.18 13.52 -7.39
CA TYR A 218 -12.52 14.36 -8.53
C TYR A 218 -12.84 13.47 -9.72
N HIS A 219 -13.68 13.93 -10.65
CA HIS A 219 -13.67 13.35 -11.99
C HIS A 219 -12.30 13.57 -12.63
N THR A 220 -11.76 12.52 -13.24
CA THR A 220 -10.44 12.56 -13.87
C THR A 220 -10.38 13.65 -14.95
N VAL A 221 -11.44 13.81 -15.73
CA VAL A 221 -11.57 14.90 -16.71
C VAL A 221 -11.51 16.29 -16.06
N CYS A 222 -12.17 16.46 -14.90
CA CYS A 222 -12.25 17.76 -14.25
C CYS A 222 -10.91 18.20 -13.63
N ILE A 223 -10.16 17.28 -13.01
CA ILE A 223 -8.86 17.63 -12.43
C ILE A 223 -7.83 17.89 -13.53
N ARG A 224 -7.81 17.08 -14.60
CA ARG A 224 -6.93 17.30 -15.76
C ARG A 224 -7.16 18.66 -16.42
N HIS A 225 -8.42 19.10 -16.52
CA HIS A 225 -8.75 20.39 -17.12
C HIS A 225 -8.41 21.58 -16.21
N ARG A 226 -8.65 21.46 -14.90
CA ARG A 226 -8.41 22.55 -13.93
C ARG A 226 -6.94 22.73 -13.57
N GLN A 227 -6.19 21.64 -13.42
CA GLN A 227 -4.85 21.68 -12.85
C GLN A 227 -3.99 20.48 -13.31
N PRO A 228 -2.99 20.70 -14.18
CA PRO A 228 -2.11 19.63 -14.64
C PRO A 228 -1.18 19.08 -13.55
N SER A 229 -0.96 19.83 -12.46
CA SER A 229 0.10 19.57 -11.49
C SER A 229 -0.16 18.41 -10.51
N LEU A 230 -1.22 17.59 -10.71
CA LEU A 230 -1.53 16.44 -9.85
C LEU A 230 -1.47 16.80 -8.35
N LEU A 231 -1.98 17.98 -7.98
CA LEU A 231 -2.15 18.44 -6.60
C LEU A 231 -3.64 18.51 -6.28
N CYS A 232 -4.00 18.23 -5.02
CA CYS A 232 -5.39 18.38 -4.58
C CYS A 232 -5.72 19.86 -4.36
N LEU A 233 -6.65 20.36 -5.18
CA LEU A 233 -7.18 21.73 -5.09
C LEU A 233 -7.75 22.09 -3.72
N VAL A 234 -8.32 21.12 -2.99
CA VAL A 234 -8.89 21.39 -1.66
C VAL A 234 -7.77 21.61 -0.64
N CYS A 235 -6.75 20.74 -0.63
CA CYS A 235 -5.62 20.89 0.28
C CYS A 235 -4.76 22.12 -0.04
N GLU A 236 -4.58 22.43 -1.33
CA GLU A 236 -3.88 23.63 -1.77
C GLU A 236 -4.55 24.91 -1.24
N LYS A 237 -5.88 25.02 -1.39
CA LYS A 237 -6.65 26.16 -0.85
C LYS A 237 -6.61 26.28 0.67
N LEU A 238 -6.52 25.16 1.37
CA LEU A 238 -6.46 25.12 2.83
C LEU A 238 -5.03 25.31 3.37
N GLY A 239 -4.03 25.52 2.51
CA GLY A 239 -2.62 25.62 2.91
C GLY A 239 -2.05 24.32 3.49
N ILE A 240 -2.76 23.21 3.30
CA ILE A 240 -2.32 21.88 3.74
C ILE A 240 -1.30 21.40 2.72
N LYS A 241 -0.02 21.50 3.05
CA LYS A 241 1.07 20.96 2.21
C LYS A 241 0.82 19.47 1.98
N GLN A 242 0.40 19.12 0.78
CA GLN A 242 0.37 17.74 0.36
C GLN A 242 1.80 17.27 0.18
N ARG A 243 2.10 16.07 0.68
CA ARG A 243 3.33 15.37 0.36
C ARG A 243 3.40 15.25 -1.17
N GLU A 244 4.48 15.77 -1.74
CA GLU A 244 4.82 15.60 -3.15
C GLU A 244 4.63 14.13 -3.53
N LEU A 245 4.13 13.91 -4.75
CA LEU A 245 4.18 12.63 -5.43
C LEU A 245 5.54 12.00 -5.13
N ALA A 246 5.52 10.84 -4.47
CA ALA A 246 6.73 10.04 -4.37
C ALA A 246 7.02 9.56 -5.79
N VAL A 247 7.87 10.32 -6.48
CA VAL A 247 8.52 9.88 -7.71
C VAL A 247 9.32 8.63 -7.36
N ALA A 248 8.80 7.47 -7.76
CA ALA A 248 9.53 6.21 -7.88
C ALA A 248 8.80 5.33 -8.90
#